data_AF-A0A174FNE8-F1
#
_entry.id   AF-A0A174FNE8-F1
#
_cell.length_a   1.000
_cell.length_b   1.000
_cell.length_c   1.000
_cell.angle_alpha   90.00
_cell.angle_beta   90.00
_cell.angle_gamma   90.00
#
_symmetry.space_group_name_H-M   'P 1'
#
loop_
_entity.id
_entity.type
_entity.pdbx_description
1 polymer ?
#
loop_
_entity_poly.entity_id
_entity_poly.type
_entity_poly.pdbx_seq_one_letter_code
_entity_poly.pdbx_strand_id
1 'polypeptide(L)' 'MERKLQVQIPKDLLLALFQYHLVRNEEYLPEIEKALMEKLDSMVKRQLYTTFKTASTE' A
#
# COMPACT_ATOMS: atom_id res chain seq x y z
N MET A 1 15.00 -17.84 -3.01
CA MET A 1 14.18 -17.32 -1.90
C MET A 1 13.36 -16.15 -2.43
N GLU A 2 12.07 -16.37 -2.67
CA GLU A 2 11.16 -15.27 -2.98
C GLU A 2 11.17 -14.29 -1.80
N ARG A 3 11.55 -13.03 -2.06
CA ARG A 3 11.44 -11.99 -1.04
C ARG A 3 9.95 -11.77 -0.81
N LYS A 4 9.40 -12.37 0.24
CA LYS A 4 8.03 -12.10 0.68
C LYS A 4 7.95 -10.61 1.01
N LEU A 5 7.40 -9.81 0.11
CA LEU A 5 7.18 -8.39 0.34
C LEU A 5 6.19 -8.29 1.51
N GLN A 6 6.71 -8.02 2.71
CA GLN A 6 5.89 -7.85 3.88
C GLN A 6 5.21 -6.48 3.77
N VAL A 7 4.04 -6.46 3.15
CA VAL A 7 3.22 -5.25 3.02
C VAL A 7 2.55 -4.98 4.36
N GLN A 8 3.05 -3.99 5.09
CA GLN A 8 2.39 -3.51 6.31
C GLN A 8 1.18 -2.68 5.89
N ILE A 9 -0.04 -3.01 6.31
CA ILE A 9 -1.24 -2.22 6.01
C ILE A 9 -1.63 -1.44 7.27
N PRO A 10 -1.93 -0.13 7.17
CA PRO A 10 -2.41 0.63 8.33
C PRO A 10 -3.73 0.03 8.83
N LYS A 11 -3.89 -0.02 10.15
CA LYS A 11 -5.04 -0.66 10.80
C LYS A 11 -6.37 -0.05 10.35
N ASP A 12 -6.38 1.26 10.11
CA ASP A 12 -7.58 2.00 9.70
C ASP A 12 -8.04 1.57 8.31
N LEU A 13 -7.11 1.35 7.37
CA LEU A 13 -7.41 0.83 6.04
C LEU A 13 -7.95 -0.60 6.09
N LEU A 14 -7.39 -1.44 6.97
CA LEU A 14 -7.90 -2.80 7.18
C LEU A 14 -9.33 -2.76 7.72
N LEU A 15 -9.62 -1.86 8.66
CA LEU A 15 -10.96 -1.71 9.21
C LEU A 15 -11.96 -1.17 8.17
N ALA A 16 -11.56 -0.18 7.37
CA ALA A 16 -12.37 0.35 6.28
C ALA A 16 -12.71 -0.76 5.26
N LEU A 17 -11.73 -1.59 4.89
CA LEU A 17 -11.94 -2.77 4.04
C LEU A 17 -12.94 -3.75 4.64
N PHE A 18 -12.87 -4.01 5.95
CA PHE A 18 -13.87 -4.86 6.61
C PHE A 18 -15.25 -4.22 6.60
N GLN A 19 -15.38 -2.92 6.84
CA GLN A 19 -16.68 -2.24 6.78
C GLN A 19 -17.27 -2.28 5.37
N TYR A 20 -16.45 -2.00 4.35
CA TYR A 20 -16.88 -2.09 2.96
C TYR A 20 -17.29 -3.51 2.55
N HIS A 21 -16.48 -4.53 2.87
CA HIS A 21 -16.77 -5.91 2.42
C HIS A 21 -17.82 -6.64 3.27
N LEU A 22 -17.85 -6.43 4.59
CA LEU A 22 -18.76 -7.13 5.50
C LEU A 22 -20.09 -6.41 5.68
N VAL A 23 -20.08 -5.07 5.71
CA VAL A 23 -21.27 -4.24 5.92
C VAL A 23 -21.84 -3.71 4.60
N ARG A 24 -21.14 -3.92 3.47
CA ARG A 24 -21.46 -3.32 2.16
C ARG A 24 -21.61 -1.79 2.24
N ASN A 25 -20.88 -1.16 3.15
CA ASN A 25 -20.92 0.29 3.25
C ASN A 25 -20.01 0.91 2.19
N GLU A 26 -20.61 1.32 1.06
CA GLU A 26 -19.94 1.92 -0.09
C GLU A 26 -19.36 3.32 0.19
N GLU A 27 -19.73 3.96 1.30
CA GLU A 27 -19.17 5.26 1.70
C GLU A 27 -17.65 5.21 1.94
N TYR A 28 -17.13 4.04 2.33
CA TYR A 28 -15.70 3.83 2.55
C TYR A 28 -14.91 3.55 1.28
N LEU A 29 -15.57 3.28 0.15
CA LEU A 29 -14.91 3.02 -1.13
C LEU A 29 -13.91 4.11 -1.54
N PRO A 30 -14.28 5.41 -1.59
CA PRO A 30 -13.33 6.47 -1.96
C PRO A 30 -12.15 6.58 -0.99
N GLU A 31 -12.38 6.33 0.30
CA GLU A 31 -11.33 6.37 1.32
C GLU A 31 -10.34 5.20 1.17
N ILE A 32 -10.87 3.99 0.91
CA ILE A 32 -10.09 2.79 0.64
C ILE A 32 -9.25 2.95 -0.62
N GLU A 33 -9.83 3.44 -1.72
CA GLU A 33 -9.12 3.65 -2.98
C GLU A 33 -7.96 4.62 -2.80
N LYS A 34 -8.19 5.76 -2.15
CA LYS A 34 -7.15 6.75 -1.88
C LYS A 34 -6.03 6.16 -1.03
N ALA A 35 -6.36 5.51 0.08
CA ALA A 35 -5.38 4.96 1.01
C ALA A 35 -4.57 3.81 0.38
N LEU A 36 -5.19 2.97 -0.45
CA LEU A 36 -4.49 1.95 -1.23
C LEU A 36 -3.55 2.56 -2.26
N MET A 37 -3.99 3.61 -2.95
CA MET A 37 -3.16 4.31 -3.94
C MET A 37 -1.95 4.99 -3.30
N GLU A 38 -2.12 5.68 -2.17
CA GLU A 38 -1.01 6.26 -1.39
C GLU A 38 -0.04 5.18 -0.89
N LYS A 39 -0.57 4.01 -0.51
CA LYS A 39 0.25 2.88 -0.08
C LYS A 39 1.10 2.32 -1.21
N LEU A 40 0.50 2.15 -2.39
CA LEU A 40 1.19 1.71 -3.59
C LEU A 40 2.28 2.69 -3.99
N ASP A 41 1.96 3.99 -4.05
CA ASP A 41 2.92 5.04 -4.38
C ASP A 41 4.10 5.05 -3.39
N SER A 42 3.84 4.90 -2.09
CA SER A 42 4.90 4.78 -1.08
C SER A 42 5.78 3.55 -1.27
N MET A 43 5.19 2.41 -1.64
CA MET A 43 5.93 1.18 -1.93
C MET A 43 6.77 1.31 -3.21
N VAL A 44 6.20 1.89 -4.27
CA VAL A 44 6.89 2.15 -5.54
C VAL A 44 8.02 3.15 -5.34
N LYS A 45 7.80 4.26 -4.64
CA LYS A 45 8.85 5.22 -4.28
C LYS A 45 9.96 4.55 -3.50
N ARG A 46 9.64 3.71 -2.50
CA ARG A 46 10.67 2.96 -1.76
C ARG A 46 11.47 2.05 -2.68
N GLN A 47 10.82 1.35 -3.61
CA GLN A 47 11.52 0.52 -4.60
C GLN A 47 12.41 1.36 -5.52
N LEU A 48 11.91 2.48 -6.05
CA LEU A 48 12.66 3.41 -6.90
C LEU A 48 13.85 4.01 -6.16
N TYR A 49 13.69 4.47 -4.91
CA TYR A 49 14.81 4.94 -4.09
C TYR A 49 15.83 3.84 -3.84
N THR A 50 15.40 2.59 -3.60
CA THR A 50 16.34 1.49 -3.44
C THR A 50 17.09 1.17 -4.73
N THR A 51 16.44 1.13 -5.89
CA THR A 51 17.09 0.86 -7.17
C THR A 51 17.99 2.00 -7.61
N PHE A 52 17.62 3.25 -7.34
CA PHE A 52 18.44 4.42 -7.69
C PHE A 52 19.64 4.59 -6.75
N LYS A 53 19.51 4.30 -5.45
CA LYS A 53 20.64 4.38 -4.50
C LYS A 53 21.65 3.24 -4.67
N THR A 54 21.26 2.12 -5.29
CA THR A 54 22.16 1.00 -5.64
C THR A 54 22.59 1.01 -7.10
N ALA A 55 22.23 2.02 -7.90
CA ALA A 55 22.90 2.26 -9.16
C ALA A 55 24.32 2.72 -8.81
N SER A 56 25.29 1.82 -9.02
CA SER A 56 26.72 2.04 -8.80
C SER A 56 27.11 3.45 -9.19
N THR A 57 27.68 4.18 -8.23
CA THR A 57 28.66 5.19 -8.58
C THR A 57 29.93 4.42 -8.95
N GLU A 58 30.00 4.00 -10.22
CA GLU A 58 31.22 3.57 -10.90
C GLU A 58 31.60 4.62 -11.95
#